data_AF-A0A1B1U9I6-F1
#
_entry.id   AF-A0A1B1U9I6-F1
#
_cell.length_a   1.000
_cell.length_b   1.000
_cell.length_c   1.000
_cell.angle_alpha   90.00
_cell.angle_beta   90.00
_cell.angle_gamma   90.00
#
_symmetry.space_group_name_H-M   'P 1'
#
loop_
_entity.id
_entity.type
_entity.pdbx_description
1 polymer ?
#
loop_
_entity_poly.entity_id
_entity_poly.type
_entity_poly.pdbx_seq_one_letter_code
_entity_poly.pdbx_strand_id
1 'polypeptide(L)'
;MTPEQLAELKTDAILRARLAKLMARDCFRNTMLEDFHAGKVPSSQTGDYSDVKVVTPYGEIQWNRLSRLSDAEMKALMMDVVDHCYDFLMELCSPDGREIIEKIKHCDELPAWNEPEPVILRELPSLRQAASGTTGGSSSC
;
A
#
# COMPACT_ATOMS: atom_id res chain seq x y z
N MET A 1 21.29 -6.81 -4.99
CA MET A 1 21.29 -5.81 -6.08
C MET A 1 22.74 -5.41 -6.31
N THR A 2 23.22 -5.45 -7.54
CA THR A 2 24.59 -5.00 -7.87
C THR A 2 24.64 -3.49 -8.09
N PRO A 3 25.82 -2.84 -8.04
CA PRO A 3 25.95 -1.43 -8.37
C PRO A 3 25.40 -1.06 -9.76
N GLU A 4 25.54 -1.95 -10.74
CA GLU A 4 25.03 -1.77 -12.10
C GLU A 4 23.49 -1.74 -12.10
N GLN A 5 22.84 -2.66 -11.37
CA GLN A 5 21.39 -2.68 -11.23
C GLN A 5 20.86 -1.43 -10.54
N LEU A 6 21.60 -0.89 -9.55
CA LEU A 6 21.24 0.36 -8.90
C LEU A 6 21.38 1.56 -9.85
N ALA A 7 22.42 1.57 -10.69
CA ALA A 7 22.61 2.61 -11.72
C ALA A 7 21.53 2.55 -12.80
N GLU A 8 21.11 1.35 -13.19
CA GLU A 8 19.99 1.12 -14.10
C GLU A 8 18.69 1.66 -13.52
N LEU A 9 18.37 1.35 -12.25
CA LEU A 9 17.19 1.87 -11.56
C LEU A 9 17.14 3.41 -11.57
N LYS A 10 18.29 4.07 -11.42
CA LYS A 10 18.36 5.54 -11.43
C LYS A 10 18.08 6.16 -12.79
N THR A 11 18.52 5.50 -13.86
CA THR A 11 18.51 6.09 -15.21
C THR A 11 17.37 5.61 -16.09
N ASP A 12 16.83 4.41 -15.85
CA ASP A 12 15.74 3.83 -16.63
C ASP A 12 14.37 4.20 -16.03
N ALA A 13 13.65 5.10 -16.74
CA ALA A 13 12.30 5.51 -16.37
C ALA A 13 11.25 4.39 -16.53
N ILE A 14 11.44 3.47 -17.49
CA ILE A 14 10.53 2.34 -17.72
C ILE A 14 10.69 1.33 -16.58
N LEU A 15 11.93 1.08 -16.14
CA LEU A 15 12.20 0.22 -14.99
C LEU A 15 11.52 0.78 -13.73
N ARG A 16 11.65 2.09 -13.46
CA ARG A 16 10.97 2.75 -12.33
C ARG A 16 9.44 2.65 -12.43
N ALA A 17 8.85 2.86 -13.60
CA ALA A 17 7.41 2.72 -13.80
C ALA A 17 6.92 1.29 -13.56
N ARG A 18 7.71 0.28 -13.95
CA ARG A 18 7.39 -1.14 -13.67
C ARG A 18 7.54 -1.45 -12.18
N LEU A 19 8.58 -0.92 -11.53
CA LEU A 19 8.78 -1.09 -10.09
C LEU A 19 7.65 -0.44 -9.28
N ALA A 20 7.20 0.76 -9.65
CA ALA A 20 6.07 1.43 -9.01
C ALA A 20 4.79 0.56 -9.05
N LYS A 21 4.50 -0.07 -10.21
CA LYS A 21 3.38 -1.02 -10.35
C LYS A 21 3.55 -2.25 -9.48
N LEU A 22 4.77 -2.79 -9.35
CA LEU A 22 5.05 -3.92 -8.47
C LEU A 22 4.88 -3.54 -7.00
N MET A 23 5.38 -2.38 -6.58
CA MET A 23 5.19 -1.85 -5.22
C MET A 23 3.71 -1.65 -4.90
N ALA A 24 2.95 -1.00 -5.78
CA ALA A 24 1.52 -0.82 -5.62
C ALA A 24 0.78 -2.16 -5.50
N ARG A 25 1.14 -3.15 -6.32
CA ARG A 25 0.56 -4.49 -6.25
C ARG A 25 0.89 -5.18 -4.91
N ASP A 26 2.16 -5.26 -4.54
CA ASP A 26 2.61 -6.12 -3.44
C ASP A 26 2.47 -5.46 -2.07
N CYS A 27 2.62 -4.13 -2.00
CA CYS A 27 2.60 -3.38 -0.74
C CYS A 27 1.23 -2.73 -0.44
N PHE A 28 0.32 -2.65 -1.42
CA PHE A 28 -1.01 -2.07 -1.23
C PHE A 28 -2.12 -3.04 -1.65
N ARG A 29 -2.15 -3.46 -2.91
CA ARG A 29 -3.26 -4.27 -3.43
C ARG A 29 -3.35 -5.63 -2.75
N ASN A 30 -2.24 -6.37 -2.70
CA ASN A 30 -2.13 -7.71 -2.12
C ASN A 30 -2.00 -7.66 -0.58
N THR A 31 -2.82 -6.83 0.06
CA THR A 31 -2.87 -6.67 1.51
C THR A 31 -4.32 -6.79 1.99
N MET A 32 -4.60 -6.44 3.25
CA MET A 32 -5.97 -6.34 3.79
C MET A 32 -6.91 -5.47 2.93
N LEU A 33 -6.36 -4.60 2.06
CA LEU A 33 -7.15 -3.82 1.12
C LEU A 33 -7.96 -4.71 0.16
N GLU A 34 -7.42 -5.85 -0.28
CA GLU A 34 -8.18 -6.79 -1.12
C GLU A 34 -9.35 -7.40 -0.34
N ASP A 35 -9.16 -7.70 0.95
CA ASP A 35 -10.24 -8.23 1.78
C ASP A 35 -11.38 -7.22 1.96
N PHE A 36 -11.06 -5.92 2.05
CA PHE A 36 -12.06 -4.86 2.07
C PHE A 36 -12.80 -4.72 0.72
N HIS A 37 -12.14 -5.09 -0.38
CA HIS A 37 -12.70 -5.04 -1.73
C HIS A 37 -13.48 -6.31 -2.11
N ALA A 38 -13.14 -7.48 -1.54
CA ALA A 38 -13.67 -8.79 -1.90
C ALA A 38 -15.13 -9.06 -1.49
N GLY A 39 -15.88 -8.02 -1.07
CA GLY A 39 -17.30 -8.14 -0.74
C GLY A 39 -18.15 -8.60 -1.93
N LYS A 40 -19.26 -9.31 -1.65
CA LYS A 40 -20.21 -9.68 -2.70
C LYS A 40 -20.97 -8.44 -3.17
N VAL A 41 -20.85 -8.13 -4.46
CA VAL A 41 -21.62 -7.08 -5.12
C VAL A 41 -22.92 -7.67 -5.66
N PRO A 42 -24.10 -7.13 -5.31
CA PRO A 42 -25.38 -7.58 -5.85
C PRO A 42 -25.51 -7.21 -7.34
N SER A 43 -26.44 -7.86 -8.02
CA SER A 43 -26.88 -7.45 -9.36
C SER A 43 -27.95 -6.36 -9.26
N SER A 44 -27.93 -5.41 -10.19
CA SER A 44 -28.95 -4.38 -10.38
C SER A 44 -29.64 -4.58 -11.72
N GLN A 45 -30.98 -4.46 -11.75
CA GLN A 45 -31.76 -4.50 -12.98
C GLN A 45 -31.67 -3.18 -13.75
N THR A 46 -31.56 -2.04 -13.05
CA THR A 46 -31.41 -0.72 -13.67
C THR A 46 -29.97 -0.42 -14.10
N GLY A 47 -28.99 -1.12 -13.54
CA GLY A 47 -27.56 -0.95 -13.80
C GLY A 47 -26.91 0.21 -13.03
N ASP A 48 -27.71 1.14 -12.51
CA ASP A 48 -27.26 2.26 -11.65
C ASP A 48 -27.42 1.97 -10.16
N TYR A 49 -27.85 0.75 -9.81
CA TYR A 49 -28.06 0.27 -8.44
C TYR A 49 -29.07 1.07 -7.61
N SER A 50 -29.90 1.90 -8.24
CA SER A 50 -31.00 2.60 -7.56
C SER A 50 -32.10 1.65 -7.07
N ASP A 51 -32.15 0.44 -7.61
CA ASP A 51 -33.04 -0.66 -7.24
C ASP A 51 -32.47 -1.61 -6.17
N VAL A 52 -31.24 -1.36 -5.70
CA VAL A 52 -30.55 -2.20 -4.71
C VAL A 52 -30.48 -1.50 -3.36
N LYS A 53 -30.77 -2.25 -2.29
CA LYS A 53 -30.66 -1.79 -0.90
C LYS A 53 -30.18 -2.90 0.03
N VAL A 54 -29.54 -2.49 1.12
CA VAL A 54 -29.25 -3.35 2.28
C VAL A 54 -30.37 -3.17 3.29
N VAL A 55 -30.97 -4.28 3.72
CA VAL A 55 -31.99 -4.28 4.78
C VAL A 55 -31.33 -4.68 6.09
N THR A 56 -31.48 -3.85 7.11
CA THR A 56 -30.99 -4.10 8.46
C THR A 56 -32.14 -4.03 9.46
N PRO A 57 -31.97 -4.52 10.70
CA PRO A 57 -32.96 -4.31 11.76
C PRO A 57 -33.26 -2.82 12.07
N TYR A 58 -32.37 -1.91 11.67
CA TYR A 58 -32.50 -0.47 11.91
C TYR A 58 -33.05 0.31 10.71
N GLY A 59 -33.41 -0.39 9.63
CA GLY A 59 -33.97 0.20 8.41
C GLY A 59 -33.18 -0.16 7.15
N GLU A 60 -33.54 0.52 6.06
CA GLU A 60 -32.99 0.29 4.73
C GLU A 60 -31.91 1.31 4.39
N ILE A 61 -30.80 0.84 3.81
CA ILE A 61 -29.72 1.67 3.31
C ILE A 61 -29.63 1.45 1.80
N GLN A 62 -29.79 2.53 1.03
CA GLN A 62 -29.63 2.47 -0.43
C GLN A 62 -28.21 2.05 -0.79
N TRP A 63 -28.05 1.18 -1.80
CA TRP A 63 -26.74 0.65 -2.18
C TRP A 63 -25.73 1.75 -2.53
N ASN A 64 -26.20 2.83 -3.18
CA ASN A 64 -25.38 3.98 -3.55
C ASN A 64 -24.99 4.89 -2.37
N ARG A 65 -25.50 4.59 -1.16
CA ARG A 65 -25.12 5.25 0.10
C ARG A 65 -24.44 4.29 1.07
N LEU A 66 -24.27 3.03 0.68
CA LEU A 66 -23.58 2.05 1.50
C LEU A 66 -22.08 2.34 1.46
N SER A 67 -21.43 2.31 2.64
CA SER A 67 -19.97 2.41 2.71
C SER A 67 -19.35 1.15 2.11
N ARG A 68 -18.82 1.27 0.89
CA ARG A 68 -18.19 0.18 0.13
C ARG A 68 -17.03 0.72 -0.69
N LEU A 69 -16.12 -0.16 -1.09
CA LEU A 69 -15.10 0.14 -2.08
C LEU A 69 -15.47 -0.58 -3.38
N SER A 70 -15.90 0.15 -4.40
CA SER A 70 -16.26 -0.40 -5.71
C SER A 70 -15.04 -0.72 -6.57
N ASP A 71 -15.21 -1.55 -7.60
CA ASP A 71 -14.16 -1.81 -8.61
C ASP A 71 -13.62 -0.52 -9.24
N ALA A 72 -14.50 0.46 -9.50
CA ALA A 72 -14.12 1.74 -10.08
C ALA A 72 -13.29 2.59 -9.11
N GLU A 73 -13.69 2.66 -7.84
CA GLU A 73 -12.94 3.33 -6.78
C GLU A 73 -11.62 2.63 -6.49
N MET A 74 -11.60 1.30 -6.46
CA MET A 74 -10.39 0.52 -6.30
C MET A 74 -9.42 0.75 -7.46
N LYS A 75 -9.92 0.80 -8.70
CA LYS A 75 -9.08 1.12 -9.86
C LYS A 75 -8.50 2.53 -9.74
N ALA A 76 -9.32 3.52 -9.37
CA ALA A 76 -8.86 4.90 -9.19
C ALA A 76 -7.80 5.00 -8.08
N LEU A 77 -8.03 4.34 -6.93
CA LEU A 77 -7.07 4.26 -5.83
C LEU A 77 -5.76 3.61 -6.28
N MET A 78 -5.81 2.49 -7.00
CA MET A 78 -4.58 1.84 -7.45
C MET A 78 -3.81 2.66 -8.48
N MET A 79 -4.48 3.44 -9.33
CA MET A 79 -3.81 4.37 -10.23
C MET A 79 -3.06 5.44 -9.43
N ASP A 80 -3.72 6.06 -8.46
CA ASP A 80 -3.15 7.08 -7.59
C ASP A 80 -1.94 6.55 -6.79
N VAL A 81 -2.05 5.35 -6.22
CA VAL A 81 -0.95 4.68 -5.52
C VAL A 81 0.23 4.40 -6.46
N VAL A 82 -0.01 3.97 -7.70
CA VAL A 82 1.06 3.74 -8.69
C VAL A 82 1.78 5.03 -9.02
N ASP A 83 1.04 6.12 -9.23
CA ASP A 83 1.61 7.42 -9.57
C ASP A 83 2.44 7.96 -8.39
N HIS A 84 1.94 7.89 -7.16
CA HIS A 84 2.70 8.26 -5.96
C HIS A 84 3.93 7.38 -5.72
N CYS A 85 3.85 6.07 -5.95
CA CYS A 85 5.04 5.20 -5.90
C CYS A 85 6.07 5.61 -6.95
N TYR A 86 5.62 5.98 -8.16
CA TYR A 86 6.50 6.40 -9.23
C TYR A 86 7.18 7.74 -8.91
N ASP A 87 6.43 8.72 -8.42
CA ASP A 87 6.96 10.03 -8.01
C ASP A 87 8.00 9.89 -6.90
N PHE A 88 7.73 9.06 -5.89
CA PHE A 88 8.70 8.77 -4.85
C PHE A 88 9.98 8.12 -5.40
N LEU A 89 9.86 7.16 -6.34
CA LEU A 89 11.02 6.56 -7.01
C LEU A 89 11.78 7.58 -7.87
N MET A 90 11.08 8.53 -8.50
CA MET A 90 11.68 9.63 -9.25
C MET A 90 12.51 10.52 -8.33
N GLU A 91 11.95 10.93 -7.20
CA GLU A 91 12.62 11.78 -6.20
C GLU A 91 13.81 11.07 -5.55
N LEU A 92 13.63 9.82 -5.10
CA LEU A 92 14.68 9.00 -4.49
C LEU A 92 15.85 8.73 -5.45
N CYS A 93 15.58 8.62 -6.75
CA CYS A 93 16.62 8.42 -7.77
C CYS A 93 17.21 9.73 -8.33
N SER A 94 16.65 10.87 -7.95
CA SER A 94 17.16 12.19 -8.34
C SER A 94 18.42 12.56 -7.52
N PRO A 95 19.10 13.68 -7.84
CA PRO A 95 20.17 14.21 -6.99
C PRO A 95 19.76 14.42 -5.52
N ASP A 96 18.48 14.71 -5.27
CA ASP A 96 17.94 15.01 -3.94
C ASP A 96 17.70 13.76 -3.10
N GLY A 97 17.71 12.57 -3.71
CA GLY A 97 17.52 11.30 -3.00
C GLY A 97 18.57 11.06 -1.90
N ARG A 98 19.74 11.67 -2.00
CA ARG A 98 20.75 11.66 -0.92
C ARG A 98 20.23 12.34 0.33
N GLU A 99 19.55 13.48 0.19
CA GLU A 99 19.02 14.26 1.30
C GLU A 99 17.88 13.52 1.98
N ILE A 100 17.01 12.85 1.22
CA ILE A 100 15.99 11.94 1.75
C ILE A 100 16.64 10.88 2.65
N ILE A 101 17.67 10.19 2.14
CA ILE A 101 18.38 9.14 2.89
C ILE A 101 19.05 9.70 4.15
N GLU A 102 19.74 10.83 4.06
CA GLU A 102 20.38 11.43 5.22
C GLU A 102 19.37 11.89 6.28
N LYS A 103 18.20 12.41 5.85
CA LYS A 103 17.13 12.81 6.76
C LYS A 103 16.58 11.63 7.56
N ILE A 104 16.18 10.55 6.88
CA ILE A 104 15.55 9.38 7.54
C ILE A 104 16.51 8.59 8.44
N LYS A 105 17.84 8.73 8.27
CA LYS A 105 18.83 8.16 9.21
C LYS A 105 18.77 8.79 10.60
N HIS A 106 18.35 10.05 10.68
CA HIS A 106 18.41 10.84 11.91
C HIS A 106 17.05 11.08 12.55
N CYS A 107 15.96 11.01 11.77
CA CYS A 107 14.62 11.25 12.26
C CYS A 107 13.66 10.23 11.64
N ASP A 108 12.97 9.48 12.49
CA ASP A 108 11.77 8.77 12.10
C ASP A 108 10.62 9.79 12.05
N GLU A 109 10.06 9.99 10.86
CA GLU A 109 8.96 10.94 10.65
C GLU A 109 7.59 10.38 11.09
N LEU A 110 7.51 9.07 11.34
CA LEU A 110 6.27 8.36 11.65
C LEU A 110 6.38 7.55 12.95
N PRO A 111 6.87 8.11 14.07
CA PRO A 111 7.16 7.35 15.29
C PRO A 111 5.92 6.77 15.98
N ALA A 112 4.73 7.25 15.61
CA ALA A 112 3.46 6.71 16.09
C ALA A 112 3.03 5.42 15.36
N TRP A 113 3.67 5.08 14.24
CA TRP A 113 3.37 3.87 13.49
C TRP A 113 4.16 2.70 14.08
N ASN A 114 3.60 1.49 13.97
CA ASN A 114 4.31 0.29 14.43
C ASN A 114 5.53 0.02 13.54
N GLU A 115 6.63 -0.43 14.16
CA GLU A 115 7.79 -0.92 13.44
C GLU A 115 7.42 -2.05 12.47
N PRO A 116 8.04 -2.11 11.28
CA PRO A 116 7.73 -3.14 10.31
C PRO A 116 8.17 -4.51 10.83
N GLU A 117 7.29 -5.49 10.67
CA GLU A 117 7.60 -6.89 10.89
C GLU A 117 7.49 -7.61 9.54
N PRO A 118 8.45 -8.49 9.20
CA PRO A 118 8.34 -9.33 8.02
C PRO A 118 7.01 -10.10 8.03
N VAL A 119 6.28 -10.07 6.90
CA VAL A 119 4.96 -10.71 6.76
C VAL A 119 5.00 -12.19 7.15
N ILE A 120 6.06 -12.90 6.76
CA ILE A 120 6.29 -14.31 7.12
C ILE A 120 6.30 -14.55 8.64
N LEU A 121 6.77 -13.59 9.44
CA LEU A 121 6.82 -13.69 10.91
C LEU A 121 5.47 -13.35 11.57
N ARG A 122 4.56 -12.69 10.84
CA ARG A 122 3.16 -12.51 11.25
C ARG A 122 2.34 -13.77 10.97
N GLU A 123 2.56 -14.38 9.81
CA GLU A 123 1.87 -15.60 9.39
C GLU A 123 2.36 -16.86 10.12
N LEU A 124 3.64 -16.90 10.51
CA LEU A 124 4.25 -18.02 11.24
C LEU A 124 4.88 -17.54 12.56
N PRO A 125 4.08 -17.29 13.61
CA PRO A 125 4.56 -16.76 14.89
C PRO A 125 5.62 -17.64 15.58
N SER A 126 5.65 -18.95 15.28
CA SER A 126 6.63 -19.90 15.78
C SER A 126 8.08 -19.56 15.36
N LEU A 127 8.27 -18.82 14.27
CA LEU A 127 9.60 -18.40 13.80
C LEU A 127 10.14 -17.16 14.53
N ARG A 128 9.31 -16.41 15.29
CA ARG A 128 9.75 -15.18 15.99
C ARG A 128 10.80 -15.44 17.06
N GLN A 129 10.71 -16.54 17.80
CA GLN A 129 11.60 -16.81 18.94
C GLN A 129 13.06 -17.06 18.52
N ALA A 130 13.31 -17.35 17.25
CA ALA A 130 14.65 -17.53 16.71
C ALA A 130 15.34 -16.22 16.28
N ALA A 131 14.58 -15.11 16.11
CA ALA A 131 15.06 -13.89 15.46
C ALA A 131 15.32 -12.71 16.43
N SER A 132 14.89 -12.79 17.70
CA SER A 132 14.90 -11.69 18.67
C SER A 132 16.28 -11.34 19.27
N GLY A 133 17.36 -11.57 18.54
CA GLY A 133 18.74 -11.39 18.99
C GLY A 133 19.42 -10.10 18.54
N THR A 134 18.75 -8.96 18.38
CA THR A 134 19.44 -7.65 18.30
C THR A 134 18.46 -6.49 18.52
N THR A 135 18.71 -5.67 19.54
CA THR A 135 17.97 -4.44 19.86
C THR A 135 18.66 -3.22 19.28
N GLY A 136 17.88 -2.22 18.83
CA GLY A 136 18.35 -0.88 18.49
C GLY A 136 17.24 0.14 18.77
N GLY A 137 17.51 1.10 19.64
CA GLY A 137 16.53 2.07 20.14
C GLY A 137 16.15 3.13 19.11
N SER A 138 14.85 3.42 19.02
CA SER A 138 14.30 4.58 18.32
C SER A 138 14.44 5.82 19.20
N SER A 139 15.07 6.87 18.66
CA SER A 139 14.99 8.22 19.21
C SER A 139 13.95 8.98 18.39
N SER A 140 12.86 9.38 19.04
CA SER A 140 11.82 10.23 18.46
C SER A 140 12.34 11.68 18.34
N CYS A 141 12.09 12.30 17.20
CA CYS A 141 11.84 13.74 17.14
C CYS A 141 10.51 14.04 17.89
#